data_AF-A0A6H0T5E4-F1
#
_entry.id   AF-A0A6H0T5E4-F1
#
_cell.length_a   1.000
_cell.length_b   1.000
_cell.length_c   1.000
_cell.angle_alpha   90.00
_cell.angle_beta   90.00
_cell.angle_gamma   90.00
#
_symmetry.space_group_name_H-M   'P 1'
#
loop_
_entity.id
_entity.type
_entity.pdbx_description
1 polymer ?
#
loop_
_entity_poly.entity_id
_entity_poly.type
_entity_poly.pdbx_seq_one_letter_code
_entity_poly.pdbx_strand_id
1 'polypeptide(L)'
;MKKYLTLLLTALAGLAFANPTVEKVPSTIEEGVESVAPAFHNMPKDTGKIGISFVNQPPMIPHSVKGYQVTKNTNQCLSCHGIEHYQTTGAPRISPTHFQDRDGKVMGNTAPRRYFCLQCHVPQADVEPIIENKFKSTFGG
;
A
#
# COMPACT_ATOMS: atom_id res chain seq x y z
N MET A 1 49.82 15.57 -39.72
CA MET A 1 48.49 14.94 -39.88
C MET A 1 48.09 14.12 -38.66
N LYS A 2 48.90 13.15 -38.20
CA LYS A 2 48.61 12.29 -37.04
C LYS A 2 48.28 13.04 -35.73
N LYS A 3 49.01 14.12 -35.41
CA LYS A 3 48.80 14.93 -34.18
C LYS A 3 47.47 15.71 -34.19
N TYR A 4 47.04 16.19 -35.35
CA TYR A 4 45.75 16.86 -35.52
C TYR A 4 44.60 15.86 -35.49
N LEU A 5 44.81 14.65 -36.03
CA LEU A 5 43.84 13.56 -35.94
C LEU A 5 43.64 13.09 -34.48
N THR A 6 44.71 12.98 -33.69
CA THR A 6 44.61 12.65 -32.26
C THR A 6 43.86 13.73 -31.48
N LEU A 7 44.13 15.01 -31.77
CA LEU A 7 43.46 16.15 -31.13
C LEU A 7 41.95 16.20 -31.46
N LEU A 8 41.60 15.84 -32.69
CA LEU A 8 40.21 15.79 -33.17
C LEU A 8 39.44 14.60 -32.56
N LEU A 9 40.10 13.44 -32.41
CA LEU A 9 39.49 12.28 -31.73
C LEU A 9 39.31 12.51 -30.23
N THR A 10 40.24 13.18 -29.53
CA THR A 10 40.05 13.53 -28.11
C THR A 10 38.97 14.59 -27.90
N ALA A 11 38.77 15.50 -28.87
CA ALA A 11 37.67 16.46 -28.82
C ALA A 11 36.29 15.79 -29.01
N LEU A 12 36.18 14.77 -29.85
CA LEU A 12 34.92 14.02 -30.03
C LEU A 12 34.57 13.14 -28.83
N ALA A 13 35.55 12.63 -28.08
CA ALA A 13 35.31 11.82 -26.89
C ALA A 13 34.78 12.63 -25.68
N GLY A 14 34.85 13.97 -25.73
CA GLY A 14 34.39 14.87 -24.67
C GLY A 14 32.90 15.23 -24.71
N LEU A 15 32.15 14.75 -25.72
CA LEU A 15 30.69 14.84 -25.75
C LEU A 15 30.11 13.79 -24.78
N ALA A 16 30.23 14.08 -23.49
CA ALA A 16 29.51 13.35 -22.45
C ALA A 16 28.02 13.36 -22.81
N PHE A 17 27.44 12.16 -22.89
CA PHE A 17 26.00 11.97 -23.02
C PHE A 17 25.31 12.58 -21.80
N ALA A 18 24.91 13.85 -21.88
CA ALA A 18 23.93 14.40 -20.98
C ALA A 18 22.64 13.64 -21.27
N ASN A 19 22.27 12.72 -20.37
CA ASN A 19 21.03 11.96 -20.48
C ASN A 19 19.88 12.97 -20.35
N PRO A 20 19.14 13.31 -21.42
CA PRO A 20 18.10 14.35 -21.35
C PRO A 20 16.87 13.87 -20.56
N THR A 21 16.88 12.62 -20.12
CA THR A 21 15.85 11.94 -19.33
C THR A 21 16.01 12.15 -17.83
N VAL A 22 16.43 13.35 -17.40
CA VAL A 22 16.09 13.77 -16.04
C VAL A 22 14.63 14.16 -16.09
N GLU A 23 13.77 13.26 -15.64
CA GLU A 23 12.35 13.56 -15.44
C GLU A 23 12.27 14.81 -14.56
N LYS A 24 11.79 15.92 -15.14
CA LYS A 24 11.62 17.17 -14.39
C LYS A 24 10.54 16.92 -13.36
N VAL A 25 10.95 16.75 -12.10
CA VAL A 25 10.02 16.79 -10.97
C VAL A 25 9.45 18.21 -10.93
N PRO A 26 8.14 18.39 -11.12
CA PRO A 26 7.54 19.71 -11.10
C PRO A 26 7.73 20.37 -9.73
N SER A 27 7.91 21.68 -9.70
CA SER A 27 8.10 22.43 -8.45
C SER A 27 6.81 22.58 -7.64
N THR A 28 5.66 22.27 -8.24
CA THR A 28 4.33 22.37 -7.66
C THR A 28 3.59 21.04 -7.81
N ILE A 29 2.70 20.74 -6.87
CA ILE A 29 1.97 19.47 -6.85
C ILE A 29 0.98 19.42 -8.02
N GLU A 30 0.43 20.56 -8.40
CA GLU A 30 -0.58 20.74 -9.43
C GLU A 30 -0.08 20.35 -10.82
N GLU A 31 1.22 20.49 -11.07
CA GLU A 31 1.89 20.15 -12.32
C GLU A 31 2.40 18.69 -12.32
N GLY A 32 2.27 17.98 -11.21
CA GLY A 32 2.63 16.58 -11.05
C GLY A 32 1.81 15.67 -11.96
N VAL A 33 2.44 14.60 -12.48
CA VAL A 33 1.72 13.52 -13.20
C VAL A 33 0.67 12.82 -12.34
N GLU A 34 0.79 12.92 -11.02
CA GLU A 34 -0.17 12.40 -10.03
C GLU A 34 -1.28 13.40 -9.66
N SER A 35 -1.25 14.61 -10.24
CA SER A 35 -2.24 15.67 -10.05
C SER A 35 -3.54 15.37 -10.80
N VAL A 36 -4.17 14.26 -10.45
CA VAL A 36 -5.46 13.83 -10.98
C VAL A 36 -6.49 14.00 -9.88
N ALA A 37 -7.57 14.70 -10.19
CA ALA A 37 -8.69 14.84 -9.26
C ALA A 37 -9.17 13.44 -8.84
N PRO A 38 -9.41 13.18 -7.54
CA PRO A 38 -9.83 11.85 -7.10
C PRO A 38 -11.13 11.44 -7.79
N ALA A 39 -11.12 10.32 -8.52
CA ALA A 39 -12.32 9.69 -9.06
C ALA A 39 -13.16 8.98 -7.97
N PHE A 40 -12.87 9.26 -6.69
CA PHE A 40 -13.47 8.58 -5.55
C PHE A 40 -14.93 9.00 -5.38
N HIS A 41 -15.85 8.11 -5.73
CA HIS A 41 -17.28 8.37 -5.56
C HIS A 41 -17.88 7.61 -4.38
N ASN A 42 -17.49 6.35 -4.16
CA ASN A 42 -17.93 5.55 -3.01
C ASN A 42 -16.92 4.44 -2.68
N MET A 43 -16.90 3.99 -1.42
CA MET A 43 -16.21 2.75 -1.07
C MET A 43 -16.89 1.57 -1.78
N PRO A 44 -16.13 0.56 -2.22
CA PRO A 44 -16.68 -0.66 -2.79
C PRO A 44 -17.66 -1.31 -1.80
N LYS A 45 -18.70 -1.93 -2.36
CA LYS A 45 -19.42 -3.02 -1.67
C LYS A 45 -18.45 -4.20 -1.51
N ASP A 46 -18.79 -5.17 -0.66
CA ASP A 46 -17.94 -6.35 -0.45
C ASP A 46 -17.49 -6.97 -1.78
N THR A 47 -16.19 -6.88 -2.07
CA THR A 47 -15.54 -7.36 -3.30
C THR A 47 -14.87 -8.72 -3.13
N GLY A 48 -15.10 -9.41 -2.01
CA GLY A 48 -14.48 -10.71 -1.72
C GLY A 48 -13.08 -10.57 -1.12
N LYS A 49 -12.15 -11.48 -1.43
CA LYS A 49 -10.80 -11.44 -0.83
C LYS A 49 -9.82 -10.74 -1.75
N ILE A 50 -9.16 -9.69 -1.25
CA ILE A 50 -8.02 -9.09 -1.92
C ILE A 50 -6.74 -9.82 -1.51
N GLY A 51 -6.00 -10.32 -2.50
CA GLY A 51 -4.75 -11.05 -2.27
C GLY A 51 -3.66 -10.15 -1.71
N ILE A 52 -2.80 -10.73 -0.87
CA ILE A 52 -1.55 -10.10 -0.45
C ILE A 52 -0.44 -10.39 -1.47
N SER A 53 0.54 -9.50 -1.55
CA SER A 53 1.68 -9.56 -2.47
C SER A 53 2.99 -9.94 -1.78
N PHE A 54 3.06 -9.87 -0.45
CA PHE A 54 4.20 -10.37 0.34
C PHE A 54 3.80 -10.78 1.77
N VAL A 55 4.66 -11.56 2.42
CA VAL A 55 4.44 -12.04 3.79
C VAL A 55 4.34 -10.84 4.75
N ASN A 56 3.37 -10.87 5.65
CA ASN A 56 3.06 -9.79 6.61
C ASN A 56 2.54 -8.49 6.00
N GLN A 57 2.22 -8.43 4.70
CA GLN A 57 1.41 -7.34 4.19
C GLN A 57 0.04 -7.37 4.89
N PRO A 58 -0.42 -6.28 5.53
CA PRO A 58 -1.78 -6.20 6.04
C PRO A 58 -2.78 -6.36 4.88
N PRO A 59 -3.71 -7.34 4.94
CA PRO A 59 -4.76 -7.44 3.95
C PRO A 59 -5.55 -6.15 3.80
N MET A 60 -5.83 -5.77 2.56
CA MET A 60 -6.71 -4.63 2.27
C MET A 60 -8.15 -5.00 2.61
N ILE A 61 -8.96 -4.01 3.02
CA ILE A 61 -10.35 -4.23 3.41
C ILE A 61 -11.23 -4.25 2.14
N PRO A 62 -11.95 -5.34 1.86
CA PRO A 62 -12.71 -5.49 0.62
C PRO A 62 -14.14 -4.94 0.69
N HIS A 63 -14.55 -4.39 1.83
CA HIS A 63 -15.90 -3.87 2.05
C HIS A 63 -15.83 -2.45 2.62
N SER A 64 -16.95 -1.74 2.56
CA SER A 64 -17.07 -0.45 3.22
C SER A 64 -16.89 -0.58 4.73
N VAL A 65 -16.19 0.39 5.31
CA VAL A 65 -16.08 0.60 6.77
C VAL A 65 -16.82 1.87 7.20
N LYS A 66 -17.61 2.46 6.30
CA LYS A 66 -18.38 3.67 6.59
C LYS A 66 -19.37 3.38 7.72
N GLY A 67 -19.30 4.20 8.78
CA GLY A 67 -20.14 4.05 9.96
C GLY A 67 -19.62 3.04 10.98
N TYR A 68 -18.51 2.34 10.72
CA TYR A 68 -17.90 1.46 11.71
C TYR A 68 -17.11 2.27 12.75
N GLN A 69 -17.52 2.12 14.00
CA GLN A 69 -16.90 2.78 15.13
C GLN A 69 -15.72 1.96 15.65
N VAL A 70 -14.57 2.64 15.80
CA VAL A 70 -13.38 2.12 16.47
C VAL A 70 -12.90 3.18 17.47
N THR A 71 -13.28 3.02 18.74
CA THR A 71 -12.87 3.88 19.86
C THR A 71 -12.40 3.01 21.02
N LYS A 72 -11.85 3.60 22.08
CA LYS A 72 -11.44 2.84 23.28
C LYS A 72 -12.53 1.95 23.89
N ASN A 73 -13.82 2.25 23.65
CA ASN A 73 -14.96 1.55 24.26
C ASN A 73 -15.67 0.59 23.30
N THR A 74 -15.38 0.65 22.00
CA THR A 74 -16.09 -0.16 21.00
C THR A 74 -15.26 -0.33 19.74
N ASN A 75 -15.34 -1.53 19.18
CA ASN A 75 -14.67 -1.87 17.94
C ASN A 75 -15.56 -2.79 17.13
N GLN A 76 -16.28 -2.22 16.17
CA GLN A 76 -17.22 -2.97 15.33
C GLN A 76 -16.52 -3.95 14.38
N CYS A 77 -15.22 -3.79 14.12
CA CYS A 77 -14.47 -4.78 13.35
C CYS A 77 -14.45 -6.14 14.07
N LEU A 78 -14.32 -6.13 15.40
CA LEU A 78 -14.28 -7.34 16.23
C LEU A 78 -15.65 -8.01 16.39
N SER A 79 -16.74 -7.33 16.08
CA SER A 79 -18.08 -7.93 16.01
C SER A 79 -18.23 -8.95 14.88
N CYS A 80 -17.32 -8.94 13.89
CA CYS A 80 -17.23 -9.96 12.85
C CYS A 80 -15.89 -10.71 12.90
N HIS A 81 -14.76 -10.02 12.97
CA HIS A 81 -13.44 -10.64 12.88
C HIS A 81 -12.90 -11.20 14.22
N GLY A 82 -13.60 -10.95 15.33
CA GLY A 82 -13.25 -11.45 16.66
C GLY A 82 -13.38 -12.97 16.78
N ILE A 83 -12.70 -13.57 17.76
CA ILE A 83 -12.70 -15.03 17.98
C ILE A 83 -14.13 -15.55 18.19
N GLU A 84 -14.95 -14.75 18.86
CA GLU A 84 -16.31 -15.10 19.28
C GLU A 84 -17.32 -15.05 18.12
N HIS A 85 -17.01 -14.33 17.04
CA HIS A 85 -18.00 -13.99 16.00
C HIS A 85 -17.60 -14.43 14.57
N TYR A 86 -16.33 -14.72 14.30
CA TYR A 86 -15.87 -14.98 12.93
C TYR A 86 -16.55 -16.21 12.29
N GLN A 87 -16.86 -17.23 13.09
CA GLN A 87 -17.53 -18.44 12.59
C GLN A 87 -18.98 -18.17 12.20
N THR A 88 -19.70 -17.37 12.98
CA THR A 88 -21.13 -17.10 12.75
C THR A 88 -21.35 -16.06 11.66
N THR A 89 -20.43 -15.10 11.53
CA THR A 89 -20.49 -14.05 10.49
C THR A 89 -19.86 -14.47 9.16
N GLY A 90 -19.02 -15.52 9.17
CA GLY A 90 -18.25 -15.95 8.00
C GLY A 90 -17.03 -15.08 7.68
N ALA A 91 -16.76 -14.06 8.51
CA ALA A 91 -15.58 -13.22 8.36
C ALA A 91 -14.29 -14.00 8.67
N PRO A 92 -13.15 -13.67 8.03
CA PRO A 92 -11.85 -14.23 8.41
C PRO A 92 -11.50 -13.81 9.84
N ARG A 93 -11.08 -14.78 10.67
CA ARG A 93 -10.56 -14.49 12.01
C ARG A 93 -9.27 -13.65 11.93
N ILE A 94 -9.10 -12.68 12.82
CA ILE A 94 -7.80 -12.04 13.02
C ILE A 94 -6.73 -13.06 13.44
N SER A 95 -5.53 -12.94 12.88
CA SER A 95 -4.43 -13.88 13.13
C SER A 95 -3.91 -13.82 14.58
N PRO A 96 -3.22 -14.87 15.08
CA PRO A 96 -2.63 -14.88 16.42
C PRO A 96 -1.71 -13.69 16.74
N THR A 97 -1.06 -13.10 15.73
CA THR A 97 -0.19 -11.92 15.92
C THR A 97 -0.94 -10.68 16.42
N HIS A 98 -2.27 -10.62 16.24
CA HIS A 98 -3.11 -9.55 16.78
C HIS A 98 -3.33 -9.65 18.30
N PHE A 99 -3.01 -10.80 18.90
CA PHE A 99 -3.14 -11.06 20.33
C PHE A 99 -1.82 -10.91 21.07
N GLN A 100 -0.71 -10.61 20.38
CA GLN A 100 0.61 -10.56 20.97
C GLN A 100 0.96 -9.16 21.52
N ASP A 101 1.45 -9.12 22.76
CA ASP A 101 2.03 -7.93 23.37
C ASP A 101 3.51 -7.72 22.95
N ARG A 102 4.24 -6.81 23.63
CA ARG A 102 5.49 -6.17 23.12
C ARG A 102 6.66 -7.10 23.34
N ASP A 103 6.47 -7.97 24.32
CA ASP A 103 7.39 -9.00 24.71
C ASP A 103 7.01 -10.33 24.03
N GLY A 104 6.03 -10.31 23.11
CA GLY A 104 5.58 -11.45 22.33
C GLY A 104 4.58 -12.36 23.05
N LYS A 105 4.10 -11.97 24.23
CA LYS A 105 3.15 -12.79 25.00
C LYS A 105 1.77 -12.75 24.34
N VAL A 106 1.18 -13.92 24.13
CA VAL A 106 -0.18 -14.06 23.62
C VAL A 106 -1.19 -13.77 24.73
N MET A 107 -2.11 -12.86 24.45
CA MET A 107 -3.17 -12.41 25.35
C MET A 107 -4.50 -13.10 25.01
N GLY A 108 -5.43 -13.12 25.96
CA GLY A 108 -6.79 -13.67 25.72
C GLY A 108 -7.64 -12.83 24.77
N ASN A 109 -7.34 -11.53 24.64
CA ASN A 109 -8.04 -10.58 23.78
C ASN A 109 -7.06 -9.90 22.82
N THR A 110 -7.57 -9.22 21.81
CA THR A 110 -6.76 -8.40 20.90
C THR A 110 -5.83 -7.47 21.69
N ALA A 111 -4.54 -7.50 21.37
CA ALA A 111 -3.54 -6.69 22.04
C ALA A 111 -3.85 -5.20 21.80
N PRO A 112 -3.75 -4.32 22.82
CA PRO A 112 -4.11 -2.90 22.67
C PRO A 112 -3.42 -2.17 21.50
N ARG A 113 -2.19 -2.59 21.14
CA ARG A 113 -1.44 -2.03 19.99
C ARG A 113 -2.03 -2.36 18.61
N ARG A 114 -2.89 -3.38 18.53
CA ARG A 114 -3.53 -3.86 17.30
C ARG A 114 -5.04 -3.60 17.33
N TYR A 115 -5.53 -2.86 18.33
CA TYR A 115 -6.94 -2.57 18.50
C TYR A 115 -7.47 -1.61 17.42
N PHE A 116 -6.69 -0.60 17.04
CA PHE A 116 -7.10 0.37 16.02
C PHE A 116 -6.76 -0.15 14.61
N CYS A 117 -7.62 -1.01 14.07
CA CYS A 117 -7.40 -1.76 12.83
C CYS A 117 -7.04 -0.89 11.62
N LEU A 118 -7.70 0.28 11.51
CA LEU A 118 -7.53 1.21 10.38
C LEU A 118 -6.18 1.93 10.35
N GLN A 119 -5.31 1.72 11.34
CA GLN A 119 -3.91 2.17 11.27
C GLN A 119 -3.07 1.34 10.30
N CYS A 120 -3.50 0.10 9.98
CA CYS A 120 -2.76 -0.80 9.11
C CYS A 120 -3.62 -1.33 7.95
N HIS A 121 -4.90 -1.55 8.18
CA HIS A 121 -5.82 -2.07 7.17
C HIS A 121 -6.60 -0.93 6.53
N VAL A 122 -6.50 -0.82 5.20
CA VAL A 122 -7.08 0.30 4.46
C VAL A 122 -8.09 -0.23 3.45
N PRO A 123 -9.32 0.34 3.39
CA PRO A 123 -10.26 0.04 2.31
C PRO A 123 -9.75 0.61 0.99
N GLN A 124 -9.96 -0.11 -0.10
CA GLN A 124 -9.60 0.38 -1.43
C GLN A 124 -10.76 1.10 -2.08
N ALA A 125 -10.46 2.03 -2.99
CA ALA A 125 -11.44 2.63 -3.89
C ALA A 125 -11.64 1.72 -5.12
N ASP A 126 -12.83 1.75 -5.70
CA ASP A 126 -13.10 1.07 -6.98
C ASP A 126 -12.68 1.98 -8.15
N VAL A 127 -11.36 2.18 -8.30
CA VAL A 127 -10.75 3.03 -9.33
C VAL A 127 -9.44 2.40 -9.81
N GLU A 128 -9.09 2.68 -11.06
CA GLU A 128 -7.79 2.30 -11.61
C GLU A 128 -6.65 3.13 -11.01
N PRO A 129 -5.45 2.56 -10.81
CA PRO A 129 -4.26 3.32 -10.43
C PRO A 129 -3.96 4.43 -11.45
N ILE A 130 -3.61 5.62 -10.97
CA ILE A 130 -3.27 6.78 -11.82
C ILE A 130 -1.99 6.50 -12.62
N ILE A 131 -1.05 5.75 -12.02
CA ILE A 131 0.22 5.35 -12.62
C ILE A 131 0.46 3.87 -12.31
N GLU A 132 1.00 3.15 -13.30
CA GLU A 132 1.35 1.74 -13.14
C GLU A 132 2.44 1.54 -12.07
N ASN A 133 2.24 0.55 -11.19
CA ASN A 133 3.23 0.14 -10.21
C ASN A 133 4.07 -1.04 -10.72
N LYS A 134 5.39 -0.88 -10.78
CA LYS A 134 6.35 -1.90 -11.25
C LYS A 134 6.79 -2.89 -10.17
N PHE A 135 6.21 -2.82 -8.97
CA PHE A 135 6.46 -3.77 -7.89
C PHE A 135 6.11 -5.20 -8.32
N LYS A 136 6.93 -6.17 -7.92
CA LYS A 136 6.71 -7.60 -8.19
C LYS A 136 6.42 -8.35 -6.89
N SER A 137 5.33 -9.11 -6.88
CA SER A 137 4.91 -9.94 -5.76
C SER A 137 5.95 -11.02 -5.42
N THR A 138 6.11 -11.33 -4.12
CA THR A 138 6.97 -12.42 -3.68
C THR A 138 6.29 -13.79 -3.78
N PHE A 139 4.98 -13.83 -4.04
CA PHE A 139 4.21 -15.07 -4.19
C PHE A 139 4.14 -15.59 -5.64
N GLY A 140 4.81 -14.90 -6.58
CA GLY A 140 4.89 -15.25 -8.00
C GLY A 140 4.93 -13.99 -8.85
N GLY A 141 6.03 -13.77 -9.57
CA GLY A 141 6.22 -12.65 -10.51
C GLY A 141 5.80 -12.98 -11.93
#